data_AF-A0AAU8EPM8-F1
#
_entry.id   AF-A0AAU8EPM8-F1
#
_cell.length_a   1.000
_cell.length_b   1.000
_cell.length_c   1.000
_cell.angle_alpha   90.00
_cell.angle_beta   90.00
_cell.angle_gamma   90.00
#
_symmetry.space_group_name_H-M   'P 1'
#
loop_
_entity.id
_entity.type
_entity.pdbx_description
1 polymer ?
#
loop_
_entity_poly.entity_id
_entity_poly.type
_entity_poly.pdbx_seq_one_letter_code
_entity_poly.pdbx_strand_id
1 'polypeptide(L)' 'MTYASDDWTIRRQVMDVIVDVLSAVATGPDVRTSLLRHLEENPGNPERALLAHLSDRSIADDVA' A
#
# COMPACT_ATOMS: atom_id res chain seq x y z
N MET A 1 -26.02 -2.76 11.61
CA MET A 1 -24.75 -3.52 11.72
C MET A 1 -24.09 -3.51 10.35
N THR A 2 -23.27 -2.48 10.07
CA THR A 2 -22.76 -2.12 8.72
C THR A 2 -21.26 -2.37 8.55
N TYR A 3 -20.58 -2.91 9.57
CA TYR A 3 -19.12 -3.08 9.60
C TYR A 3 -18.53 -3.84 8.40
N ALA A 4 -19.25 -4.81 7.82
CA ALA A 4 -18.78 -5.56 6.66
C ALA A 4 -18.76 -4.72 5.36
N SER A 5 -19.65 -3.73 5.23
CA SER A 5 -19.70 -2.85 4.06
C SER A 5 -18.59 -1.81 4.08
N ASP A 6 -18.24 -1.33 5.28
CA ASP A 6 -17.15 -0.36 5.47
C ASP A 6 -15.79 -1.03 5.24
N ASP A 7 -15.60 -2.26 5.72
CA ASP A 7 -14.40 -3.06 5.51
C ASP A 7 -14.13 -3.34 4.02
N TRP A 8 -15.18 -3.71 3.28
CA TRP A 8 -15.08 -3.90 1.83
C TRP A 8 -14.77 -2.60 1.08
N THR A 9 -15.30 -1.47 1.54
CA THR A 9 -15.06 -0.15 0.93
C THR A 9 -13.61 0.28 1.12
N ILE A 10 -13.06 0.09 2.32
CA ILE A 10 -11.65 0.39 2.62
C ILE A 10 -10.74 -0.52 1.79
N ARG A 11 -11.01 -1.82 1.75
CA ARG A 11 -10.23 -2.77 0.96
C ARG A 11 -10.18 -2.37 -0.51
N ARG A 12 -11.33 -1.97 -1.10
CA ARG A 12 -11.36 -1.51 -2.49
C ARG A 12 -10.48 -0.27 -2.69
N GLN A 13 -10.61 0.72 -1.82
CA GLN A 13 -9.82 1.96 -1.90
C GLN A 13 -8.32 1.68 -1.79
N VAL A 14 -7.92 0.81 -0.87
CA VAL A 14 -6.53 0.37 -0.72
C VAL A 14 -6.02 -0.30 -2.00
N MET A 15 -6.85 -1.14 -2.62
CA MET A 15 -6.48 -1.79 -3.87
C MET A 15 -6.35 -0.81 -5.03
N ASP A 16 -7.26 0.17 -5.13
CA ASP A 16 -7.18 1.23 -6.14
C ASP A 16 -5.85 2.02 -5.99
N VAL A 17 -5.48 2.40 -4.75
CA VAL A 17 -4.20 3.08 -4.47
C VAL A 17 -3.00 2.22 -4.85
N ILE A 18 -3.01 0.93 -4.53
CA ILE A 18 -1.91 0.02 -4.88
C ILE A 18 -1.75 -0.08 -6.39
N VAL A 19 -2.86 -0.24 -7.13
CA VAL A 19 -2.85 -0.30 -8.59
C VAL A 19 -2.30 1.01 -9.18
N ASP A 20 -2.74 2.15 -8.67
CA ASP A 20 -2.28 3.46 -9.11
C ASP A 20 -0.79 3.64 -8.88
N VAL A 21 -0.28 3.30 -7.69
CA VAL A 21 1.16 3.40 -7.36
C VAL A 21 2.00 2.49 -8.26
N LEU A 22 1.57 1.25 -8.48
CA LEU A 22 2.28 0.29 -9.31
C LEU A 22 2.24 0.65 -10.80
N SER A 23 1.16 1.26 -11.27
CA SER A 23 0.95 1.59 -12.69
C SER A 23 1.45 2.98 -13.09
N ALA A 24 1.57 3.91 -12.13
CA ALA A 24 1.97 5.28 -12.41
C ALA A 24 3.44 5.37 -12.84
N VAL A 25 3.65 5.98 -14.01
CA VAL A 25 4.99 6.24 -14.59
C VAL A 25 5.78 7.22 -13.71
N ALA A 26 5.09 8.15 -13.05
CA ALA A 26 5.70 9.13 -12.14
C ALA A 26 6.23 8.51 -10.84
N THR A 27 5.75 7.31 -10.48
CA THR A 27 6.25 6.58 -9.32
C THR A 27 7.65 6.06 -9.60
N GLY A 28 8.62 6.38 -8.72
CA GLY A 28 9.98 5.86 -8.83
C GLY A 28 10.04 4.32 -8.75
N PRO A 29 10.97 3.66 -9.45
CA PRO A 29 11.09 2.20 -9.45
C PRO A 29 11.29 1.61 -8.04
N ASP A 30 12.04 2.30 -7.16
CA ASP A 30 12.27 1.84 -5.79
C ASP A 30 11.00 1.85 -4.93
N VAL A 31 10.09 2.80 -5.20
CA VAL A 31 8.76 2.84 -4.57
C VAL A 31 7.99 1.59 -4.93
N ARG A 32 7.94 1.25 -6.23
CA ARG A 32 7.20 0.09 -6.74
C ARG A 32 7.78 -1.21 -6.20
N THR A 33 9.10 -1.37 -6.27
CA THR A 33 9.78 -2.56 -5.75
C THR A 33 9.55 -2.74 -4.25
N SER A 34 9.65 -1.65 -3.47
CA SER A 34 9.35 -1.69 -2.03
C SER A 34 7.89 -2.07 -1.77
N LEU A 35 6.93 -1.51 -2.50
CA LEU A 35 5.52 -1.87 -2.33
C LEU A 35 5.24 -3.34 -2.69
N LEU A 36 5.82 -3.84 -3.79
CA LEU A 36 5.70 -5.25 -4.19
C LEU A 36 6.24 -6.19 -3.12
N ARG A 37 7.41 -5.89 -2.53
CA ARG A 37 7.98 -6.67 -1.41
C ARG A 37 6.99 -6.76 -0.25
N HIS A 38 6.39 -5.64 0.16
CA HIS A 38 5.43 -5.63 1.26
C HIS A 38 4.15 -6.43 0.94
N LEU A 39 3.71 -6.44 -0.32
CA LEU A 39 2.57 -7.25 -0.75
C LEU A 39 2.88 -8.75 -0.70
N GLU A 40 4.09 -9.16 -1.09
CA GLU A 40 4.56 -10.55 -0.96
C GLU A 40 4.65 -11.00 0.50
N GLU A 41 5.09 -10.12 1.39
CA GLU A 41 5.20 -10.39 2.84
C GLU A 41 3.84 -10.42 3.56
N ASN A 42 2.78 -9.86 2.97
CA ASN A 42 1.44 -9.76 3.57
C ASN A 42 0.34 -10.35 2.66
N PRO A 43 0.38 -11.66 2.33
CA PRO A 43 -0.59 -12.27 1.44
C PRO A 43 -2.02 -12.14 2.00
N GLY A 44 -2.95 -11.72 1.14
CA GLY A 44 -4.36 -11.52 1.50
C GLY A 44 -4.65 -10.25 2.33
N ASN A 45 -3.62 -9.53 2.78
CA ASN A 45 -3.72 -8.38 3.67
C ASN A 45 -3.08 -7.11 3.05
N PRO A 46 -3.62 -6.61 1.92
CA PRO A 46 -3.06 -5.46 1.22
C PRO A 46 -3.07 -4.16 2.04
N GLU A 47 -4.00 -4.01 2.98
CA GLU A 47 -4.08 -2.87 3.89
C GLU A 47 -2.84 -2.81 4.79
N ARG A 48 -2.40 -3.98 5.30
CA ARG A 48 -1.16 -4.10 6.09
C ARG A 48 0.09 -3.87 5.24
N ALA A 49 0.10 -4.39 4.01
CA ALA A 49 1.20 -4.18 3.07
C ALA A 49 1.41 -2.69 2.77
N LEU A 50 0.33 -1.98 2.43
CA LEU A 50 0.37 -0.56 2.13
C LEU A 50 0.78 0.26 3.35
N LEU A 51 0.24 -0.06 4.54
CA LEU A 51 0.61 0.63 5.77
C LEU A 51 2.10 0.46 6.11
N ALA A 52 2.64 -0.75 5.99
CA ALA A 52 4.06 -1.01 6.20
C ALA A 52 4.94 -0.22 5.23
N HIS A 53 4.58 -0.23 3.94
CA HIS A 53 5.26 0.56 2.90
C HIS A 53 5.29 2.06 3.20
N LEU A 54 4.16 2.63 3.64
CA LEU A 54 4.07 4.05 3.99
C LEU A 54 4.85 4.38 5.27
N SER A 55 4.86 3.48 6.25
CA SER A 55 5.59 3.66 7.50
C SER A 55 7.11 3.68 7.27
N ASP A 56 7.62 2.75 6.46
CA ASP A 56 9.04 2.70 6.07
C ASP A 56 9.47 3.99 5.34
N ARG A 57 8.59 4.57 4.53
CA ARG A 57 8.85 5.83 3.82
C ARG A 57 8.82 7.04 4.73
N SER A 58 7.87 7.12 5.66
CA SER A 58 7.84 8.20 6.65
C SER A 58 9.15 8.25 7.44
N ILE A 59 9.68 7.09 7.83
CA ILE A 59 10.96 7.00 8.55
C ILE A 59 12.13 7.42 7.65
N ALA A 60 12.11 7.06 6.37
CA ALA A 60 13.15 7.46 5.43
C ALA A 60 13.15 8.98 5.17
N ASP A 61 11.98 9.61 5.10
CA ASP A 61 11.82 11.05 4.90
C ASP A 61 12.20 11.85 6.17
N ASP A 62 11.96 11.33 7.38
CA ASP A 62 12.34 11.98 8.65
C ASP A 62 13.86 11.99 8.92
N VAL A 63 14.62 11.14 8.22
CA VAL A 63 16.08 10.96 8.41
C VAL A 63 16.90 11.70 7.33
N ALA A 64 16.24 12.25 6.31
CA ALA A 64 16.86 12.95 5.18
C ALA A 64 16.99 14.47 5.41
#